data_AF-A0A8S3UXJ7-F1
#
_entry.id   AF-A0A8S3UXJ7-F1
#
_cell.length_a   1.000
_cell.length_b   1.000
_cell.length_c   1.000
_cell.angle_alpha   90.00
_cell.angle_beta   90.00
_cell.angle_gamma   90.00
#
_symmetry.space_group_name_H-M   'P 1'
#
loop_
_entity.id
_entity.type
_entity.pdbx_description
1 polymer ?
#
loop_
_entity_poly.entity_id
_entity_poly.type
_entity_poly.pdbx_seq_one_letter_code
_entity_poly.pdbx_strand_id
1 'polypeptide(L)'
;MTTSLLEHGLNAKQILRLLFRKFRDLCNLRCISIIGLAFLIVQFLLLILYGHTRCEGEICVTESRNTSSFYSIFFWNWRKKGPLLPLCPTIPPGLYGYIKPSTEVLTWAELESKFLNLHYGGRYKPPNCTSRHRVAIIVPFRDREIHLKIFLNNLHPILQRQQIEYGIYVVDLDLKVQFNRALLLNVGVLESLRLHDYQCFIFHDVDLLPENDNNLYTCPDNPRHMSVAVNRLKYK
;
A
#
# COMPACT_ATOMS: atom_id res chain seq x y z
N MET A 1 29.63 35.63 56.69
CA MET A 1 29.29 36.96 56.12
C MET A 1 29.57 36.89 54.63
N THR A 2 28.60 36.48 53.81
CA THR A 2 27.50 37.27 53.20
C THR A 2 27.91 37.95 51.89
N THR A 3 27.13 37.64 50.84
CA THR A 3 26.70 38.45 49.67
C THR A 3 27.72 38.79 48.57
N SER A 4 27.43 38.82 47.25
CA SER A 4 26.32 38.41 46.35
C SER A 4 26.59 38.96 44.92
N LEU A 5 25.90 38.41 43.89
CA LEU A 5 25.60 38.90 42.50
C LEU A 5 26.53 38.36 41.37
N LEU A 6 26.10 37.42 40.49
CA LEU A 6 25.21 37.53 39.30
C LEU A 6 25.73 38.61 38.30
N GLU A 7 25.89 38.40 36.97
CA GLU A 7 25.10 37.61 36.03
C GLU A 7 25.78 37.53 34.62
N HIS A 8 25.15 36.76 33.72
CA HIS A 8 25.38 36.60 32.26
C HIS A 8 26.34 35.51 31.76
N GLY A 9 25.92 34.25 31.95
CA GLY A 9 26.30 33.15 31.08
C GLY A 9 25.56 33.20 29.73
N LEU A 10 26.31 33.15 28.63
CA LEU A 10 25.75 32.94 27.29
C LEU A 10 25.19 31.51 27.19
N ASN A 11 23.92 31.39 26.79
CA ASN A 11 23.25 30.10 26.60
C ASN A 11 23.84 29.37 25.37
N ALA A 12 23.87 28.03 25.39
CA ALA A 12 24.24 27.19 24.25
C ALA A 12 23.53 27.58 22.93
N LYS A 13 22.30 28.12 22.99
CA LYS A 13 21.59 28.70 21.82
C LYS A 13 22.28 29.94 21.24
N GLN A 14 22.92 30.78 22.04
CA GLN A 14 23.66 31.97 21.59
C GLN A 14 25.03 31.58 21.00
N ILE A 15 25.71 30.59 21.59
CA ILE A 15 26.95 30.03 21.03
C ILE A 15 26.68 29.34 19.68
N LEU A 16 25.58 28.58 19.58
CA LEU A 16 25.15 27.94 18.34
C LEU A 16 24.78 28.96 17.24
N ARG A 17 24.13 30.08 17.60
CA ARG A 17 23.82 31.17 16.66
C ARG A 17 25.09 31.90 16.17
N LEU A 18 26.09 32.11 17.03
CA LEU A 18 27.37 32.70 16.65
C LEU A 18 28.19 31.77 15.75
N LEU A 19 28.21 30.47 16.05
CA LEU A 19 28.87 29.45 15.21
C LEU A 19 28.20 29.31 13.84
N PHE A 20 26.87 29.28 13.77
CA PHE A 20 26.13 29.23 12.50
C PHE A 20 26.26 30.51 11.67
N ARG A 21 26.42 31.67 12.30
CA ARG A 21 26.61 32.94 11.60
C ARG A 21 28.04 33.04 11.04
N LYS A 22 29.05 32.60 11.79
CA LYS A 22 30.45 32.51 11.33
C LYS A 22 30.66 31.46 10.23
N PHE A 23 29.92 30.34 10.27
CA PHE A 23 29.94 29.31 9.22
C PHE A 23 29.26 29.75 7.91
N ARG A 24 28.28 30.65 7.99
CA ARG A 24 27.56 31.18 6.82
C ARG A 24 28.43 32.08 5.95
N ASP A 25 29.32 32.85 6.58
CA ASP A 25 30.18 33.81 5.89
C ASP A 25 31.44 33.15 5.28
N LEU A 26 31.74 31.88 5.63
CA LEU A 26 32.94 31.15 5.22
C LEU A 26 32.72 30.15 4.07
N CYS A 27 31.49 29.99 3.56
CA CYS A 27 31.17 28.92 2.62
C CYS A 27 30.79 29.44 1.22
N ASN A 28 31.79 29.68 0.39
CA ASN A 28 31.61 29.90 -1.05
C ASN A 28 31.84 28.60 -1.85
N LEU A 29 30.87 28.29 -2.72
CA LEU A 29 30.66 27.25 -3.75
C LEU A 29 31.39 25.89 -3.81
N ARG A 30 32.31 25.47 -2.92
CA ARG A 30 33.02 24.17 -3.06
C ARG A 30 32.92 23.18 -1.88
N CYS A 31 32.26 23.50 -0.78
CA CYS A 31 32.25 22.62 0.43
C CYS A 31 31.08 21.62 0.55
N ILE A 32 30.09 21.63 -0.35
CA ILE A 32 28.86 20.81 -0.19
C ILE A 32 29.14 19.29 -0.30
N SER A 33 30.16 18.87 -1.06
CA SER A 33 30.42 17.44 -1.29
C SER A 33 31.08 16.73 -0.10
N ILE A 34 32.03 17.39 0.59
CA ILE A 34 32.83 16.75 1.65
C ILE A 34 32.05 16.66 2.96
N ILE A 35 31.25 17.68 3.29
CA ILE A 35 30.42 17.70 4.50
C ILE A 35 29.27 16.67 4.38
N GLY A 36 28.70 16.52 3.18
CA GLY A 36 27.69 15.49 2.91
C GLY A 36 28.24 14.07 3.07
N LEU A 37 29.46 13.81 2.57
CA LEU A 37 30.11 12.51 2.70
C LEU A 37 30.46 12.20 4.16
N ALA A 38 30.99 13.17 4.91
CA ALA A 38 31.29 13.03 6.33
C ALA A 38 30.01 12.74 7.15
N PHE A 39 28.89 13.39 6.82
CA PHE A 39 27.61 13.15 7.50
C PHE A 39 27.07 11.75 7.24
N LEU A 40 27.15 11.26 5.99
CA LEU A 40 26.74 9.89 5.63
C LEU A 40 27.63 8.83 6.32
N ILE A 41 28.93 9.07 6.41
CA ILE A 41 29.87 8.15 7.09
C ILE A 41 29.56 8.09 8.59
N VAL A 42 29.32 9.23 9.25
CA VAL A 42 28.96 9.27 10.67
C VAL A 42 27.62 8.56 10.91
N GLN A 43 26.64 8.73 10.02
CA GLN A 43 25.33 8.10 10.13
C GLN A 43 25.41 6.58 9.93
N PHE A 44 26.27 6.11 9.02
CA PHE A 44 26.55 4.69 8.81
C PHE A 44 27.29 4.05 10.00
N LEU A 45 28.26 4.77 10.58
CA LEU A 45 28.99 4.31 11.78
C LEU A 45 28.08 4.25 13.02
N LEU A 46 27.14 5.17 13.18
CA LEU A 46 26.14 5.13 14.26
C LEU A 46 25.15 3.96 14.10
N LEU A 47 24.80 3.59 12.88
CA LEU A 47 24.00 2.38 12.59
C LEU A 47 24.75 1.09 12.95
N ILE A 48 26.05 1.02 12.67
CA ILE A 48 26.88 -0.15 13.03
C ILE A 48 27.09 -0.25 14.54
N LEU A 49 27.30 0.88 15.23
CA LEU A 49 27.61 0.89 16.67
C LEU A 49 26.38 0.71 17.57
N TYR A 50 25.18 1.07 17.10
CA TYR A 50 23.95 1.04 17.91
C TYR A 50 22.83 0.17 17.32
N GLY A 51 23.03 -0.46 16.16
CA GLY A 51 22.05 -1.36 15.53
C GLY A 51 22.15 -2.78 16.08
N HIS A 52 21.26 -3.14 17.01
CA HIS A 52 21.12 -4.52 17.46
C HIS A 52 20.40 -5.33 16.36
N THR A 53 21.16 -6.08 15.56
CA THR A 53 20.62 -6.95 14.52
C THR A 53 20.22 -8.30 15.12
N ARG A 54 18.94 -8.69 14.97
CA ARG A 54 18.48 -10.06 15.18
C ARG A 54 18.06 -10.60 13.81
N CYS A 55 18.72 -11.66 13.36
CA CYS A 55 18.43 -12.30 12.08
C CYS A 55 17.97 -13.74 12.35
N GLU A 56 16.82 -14.11 11.78
CA GLU A 56 16.40 -15.51 11.64
C GLU A 56 16.35 -15.80 10.13
N GLY A 57 17.32 -16.58 9.64
CA GLY A 57 17.45 -16.89 8.21
C GLY A 57 17.95 -15.73 7.33
N GLU A 58 17.74 -15.84 6.01
CA GLU A 58 18.27 -14.93 4.97
C GLU A 58 17.60 -13.53 4.91
N ILE A 59 16.80 -13.15 5.91
CA ILE A 59 16.14 -11.83 5.94
C ILE A 59 16.34 -11.19 7.33
N CYS A 60 16.97 -10.02 7.37
CA CYS A 60 17.08 -9.20 8.57
C CYS A 60 16.14 -7.99 8.45
N VAL A 61 15.22 -7.81 9.41
CA VAL A 61 14.30 -6.66 9.47
C VAL A 61 14.68 -5.75 10.64
N THR A 62 14.83 -4.45 10.40
CA THR A 62 15.07 -3.45 11.46
C THR A 62 13.75 -2.98 12.06
N GLU A 63 13.49 -3.30 13.33
CA GLU A 63 12.32 -2.80 14.07
C GLU A 63 12.63 -1.41 14.64
N SER A 64 12.00 -0.35 14.11
CA SER A 64 12.21 1.03 14.59
C SER A 64 11.32 1.32 15.81
N ARG A 65 11.89 1.35 17.02
CA ARG A 65 11.25 2.02 18.17
C ARG A 65 11.67 3.49 18.21
N ASN A 66 10.68 4.37 17.97
CA ASN A 66 10.61 5.77 18.38
C ASN A 66 11.87 6.65 18.27
N THR A 67 12.10 7.21 17.07
CA THR A 67 12.97 8.39 16.85
C THR A 67 12.21 9.49 16.08
N SER A 68 11.10 9.97 16.65
CA SER A 68 10.11 10.78 15.91
C SER A 68 10.41 12.28 15.72
N SER A 69 11.43 12.88 16.34
CA SER A 69 11.49 14.36 16.36
C SER A 69 12.55 15.03 15.48
N PHE A 70 13.66 14.38 15.13
CA PHE A 70 14.78 15.07 14.45
C PHE A 70 14.94 14.68 12.97
N TYR A 71 14.58 13.46 12.58
CA TYR A 71 14.65 13.02 11.18
C TYR A 71 13.44 13.46 10.33
N SER A 72 12.32 13.85 10.96
CA SER A 72 11.15 14.35 10.22
C SER A 72 11.42 15.72 9.58
N ILE A 73 12.18 16.61 10.23
CA ILE A 73 12.39 17.98 9.74
C ILE A 73 13.21 18.02 8.45
N PHE A 74 14.18 17.11 8.27
CA PHE A 74 15.01 17.06 7.06
C PHE A 74 14.39 16.26 5.91
N PHE A 75 13.50 15.30 6.19
CA PHE A 75 12.80 14.52 5.14
C PHE A 75 11.49 15.17 4.65
N TRP A 76 10.90 16.11 5.40
CA TRP A 76 9.63 16.73 5.01
C TRP A 76 9.71 17.65 3.78
N ASN A 77 10.90 18.11 3.38
CA ASN A 77 11.05 19.10 2.32
C ASN A 77 11.51 18.55 0.96
N TRP A 78 11.50 17.22 0.78
CA TRP A 78 11.94 16.57 -0.47
C TRP A 78 11.01 15.46 -0.98
N ARG A 79 9.72 15.52 -0.64
CA ARG A 79 8.68 14.91 -1.49
C ARG A 79 8.08 16.02 -2.36
N LYS A 80 8.68 16.27 -3.53
CA LYS A 80 7.93 16.91 -4.61
C LYS A 80 6.76 15.98 -4.91
N LYS A 81 5.55 16.31 -4.43
CA LYS A 81 4.31 15.69 -4.93
C LYS A 81 4.38 15.84 -6.44
N GLY A 82 4.32 14.72 -7.16
CA GLY A 82 4.12 14.74 -8.61
C GLY A 82 2.87 15.56 -8.96
N PRO A 83 2.65 15.87 -10.24
CA PRO A 83 1.43 16.55 -10.67
C PRO A 83 0.21 15.82 -10.09
N LEU A 84 -0.73 16.55 -9.48
CA LEU A 84 -1.99 15.95 -9.04
C LEU A 84 -2.72 15.41 -10.28
N LEU A 85 -2.90 14.09 -10.35
CA LEU A 85 -3.70 13.46 -11.39
C LEU A 85 -5.17 13.84 -11.20
N PRO A 86 -5.93 14.08 -12.28
CA PRO A 86 -7.37 14.33 -12.20
C PRO A 86 -8.08 13.10 -11.61
N LEU A 87 -9.28 13.30 -11.05
CA LEU A 87 -10.12 12.18 -10.63
C LEU A 87 -10.57 11.36 -11.84
N CYS A 88 -10.63 10.04 -11.68
CA CYS A 88 -11.24 9.18 -12.69
C CYS A 88 -12.72 9.58 -12.90
N PRO A 89 -13.27 9.41 -14.13
CA PRO A 89 -14.67 9.69 -14.40
C PRO A 89 -15.59 8.83 -13.52
N THR A 90 -16.81 9.31 -13.26
CA THR A 90 -17.79 8.58 -12.45
C THR A 90 -18.25 7.29 -13.13
N ILE A 91 -18.33 7.30 -14.45
CA ILE A 91 -18.56 6.13 -15.28
C ILE A 91 -17.27 5.87 -16.05
N PRO A 92 -16.58 4.73 -15.80
CA PRO A 92 -15.38 4.37 -16.54
C PRO A 92 -15.68 4.25 -18.05
N PRO A 93 -14.86 4.85 -18.94
CA PRO A 93 -15.15 4.87 -20.37
C PRO A 93 -14.84 3.55 -21.07
N GLY A 94 -14.09 2.64 -20.42
CA GLY A 94 -13.62 1.39 -21.00
C GLY A 94 -14.50 0.17 -20.72
N LEU A 95 -15.76 0.35 -20.34
CA LEU A 95 -16.68 -0.76 -20.05
C LEU A 95 -17.28 -1.32 -21.35
N TYR A 96 -17.42 -2.64 -21.43
CA TYR A 96 -18.00 -3.33 -22.59
C TYR A 96 -19.47 -3.72 -22.37
N GLY A 97 -19.92 -3.76 -21.12
CA GLY A 97 -21.17 -4.38 -20.74
C GLY A 97 -21.01 -5.89 -20.66
N TYR A 98 -21.79 -6.63 -21.45
CA TYR A 98 -21.75 -8.08 -21.42
C TYR A 98 -20.38 -8.62 -21.84
N ILE A 99 -19.86 -9.54 -21.03
CA ILE A 99 -18.60 -10.23 -21.24
C ILE A 99 -18.81 -11.72 -21.03
N LYS A 100 -18.26 -12.54 -21.91
CA LYS A 100 -18.25 -13.99 -21.73
C LYS A 100 -17.06 -14.37 -20.83
N PRO A 101 -17.27 -14.93 -19.62
CA PRO A 101 -16.17 -15.32 -18.77
C PRO A 101 -15.31 -16.41 -19.43
N SER A 102 -14.00 -16.29 -19.33
CA SER A 102 -13.07 -17.33 -19.77
C SER A 102 -13.00 -18.43 -18.72
N THR A 103 -13.07 -19.68 -19.16
CA THR A 103 -12.84 -20.86 -18.30
C THR A 103 -11.43 -21.43 -18.49
N GLU A 104 -10.56 -20.69 -19.19
CA GLU A 104 -9.18 -21.08 -19.41
C GLU A 104 -8.40 -21.12 -18.08
N VAL A 105 -7.73 -22.24 -17.84
CA VAL A 105 -6.89 -22.45 -16.67
C VAL A 105 -5.44 -22.15 -17.04
N LEU A 106 -4.99 -20.96 -16.64
CA LEU A 106 -3.60 -20.55 -16.80
C LEU A 106 -2.75 -21.02 -15.62
N THR A 107 -1.48 -21.32 -15.88
CA THR A 107 -0.46 -21.51 -14.85
C THR A 107 -0.18 -20.19 -14.11
N TRP A 108 0.46 -20.27 -12.94
CA TRP A 108 0.85 -19.06 -12.19
C TRP A 108 1.80 -18.16 -12.99
N ALA A 109 2.77 -18.76 -13.68
CA ALA A 109 3.71 -18.01 -14.52
C ALA A 109 3.01 -17.29 -15.69
N GLU A 110 2.02 -17.93 -16.32
CA GLU A 110 1.20 -17.30 -17.36
C GLU A 110 0.35 -16.15 -16.80
N LEU A 111 -0.23 -16.30 -15.61
CA LEU A 111 -0.97 -15.21 -14.96
C LEU A 111 -0.07 -14.02 -14.61
N GLU A 112 1.10 -14.27 -14.04
CA GLU A 112 2.07 -13.23 -13.68
C GLU A 112 2.58 -12.47 -14.90
N SER A 113 2.92 -13.20 -15.98
CA SER A 113 3.35 -12.60 -17.24
C SER A 113 2.23 -11.85 -17.96
N LYS A 114 0.96 -12.25 -17.78
CA LYS A 114 -0.20 -11.55 -18.34
C LYS A 114 -0.47 -10.21 -17.63
N PHE A 115 -0.17 -10.09 -16.35
CA PHE A 115 -0.55 -8.95 -15.50
C PHE A 115 0.64 -8.17 -14.93
N LEU A 116 1.60 -7.80 -15.78
CA LEU A 116 2.81 -7.03 -15.41
C LEU A 116 2.53 -5.64 -14.83
N ASN A 117 1.32 -5.11 -15.04
CA ASN A 117 0.91 -3.81 -14.53
C ASN A 117 0.41 -3.85 -13.07
N LEU A 118 0.31 -5.04 -12.47
CA LEU A 118 -0.04 -5.19 -11.07
C LEU A 118 1.16 -4.88 -10.17
N HIS A 119 0.88 -4.17 -9.08
CA HIS A 119 1.80 -4.07 -7.97
C HIS A 119 1.80 -5.37 -7.16
N TYR A 120 2.89 -5.57 -6.41
CA TYR A 120 3.03 -6.70 -5.49
C TYR A 120 1.80 -6.89 -4.60
N GLY A 121 1.40 -8.16 -4.43
CA GLY A 121 0.20 -8.56 -3.70
C GLY A 121 -1.10 -8.43 -4.50
N GLY A 122 -1.03 -8.44 -5.84
CA GLY A 122 -2.23 -8.39 -6.70
C GLY A 122 -2.97 -7.04 -6.63
N ARG A 123 -2.23 -5.95 -6.38
CA ARG A 123 -2.79 -4.59 -6.25
C ARG A 123 -2.70 -3.82 -7.55
N TYR A 124 -3.63 -2.91 -7.77
CA TYR A 124 -3.65 -2.07 -8.97
C TYR A 124 -4.13 -0.67 -8.64
N LYS A 125 -3.55 0.31 -9.34
CA LYS A 125 -4.00 1.70 -9.34
C LYS A 125 -3.98 2.23 -10.78
N PRO A 126 -5.03 2.95 -11.23
CA PRO A 126 -5.02 3.57 -12.55
C PRO A 126 -3.84 4.56 -12.68
N PRO A 127 -3.03 4.46 -13.74
CA PRO A 127 -1.84 5.33 -13.90
C PRO A 127 -2.20 6.76 -14.30
N ASN A 128 -3.35 6.96 -14.97
CA ASN A 128 -3.70 8.22 -15.62
C ASN A 128 -4.69 9.08 -14.84
N CYS A 129 -5.24 8.56 -13.74
CA CYS A 129 -6.21 9.28 -12.91
C CYS A 129 -6.17 8.77 -11.46
N THR A 130 -6.61 9.62 -10.54
CA THR A 130 -6.82 9.23 -9.14
C THR A 130 -8.17 8.54 -9.01
N SER A 131 -8.18 7.27 -8.61
CA SER A 131 -9.42 6.53 -8.43
C SER A 131 -10.28 7.13 -7.30
N ARG A 132 -11.60 7.11 -7.52
CA ARG A 132 -12.60 7.52 -6.51
C ARG A 132 -12.82 6.45 -5.44
N HIS A 133 -12.44 5.21 -5.74
CA HIS A 133 -12.74 4.04 -4.91
C HIS A 133 -11.47 3.26 -4.61
N ARG A 134 -11.15 3.11 -3.32
CA ARG A 134 -10.13 2.19 -2.80
C ARG A 134 -10.83 0.96 -2.25
N VAL A 135 -10.68 -0.17 -2.94
CA VAL A 135 -11.51 -1.38 -2.74
C VAL A 135 -10.65 -2.57 -2.33
N ALA A 136 -10.99 -3.21 -1.21
CA ALA A 136 -10.46 -4.52 -0.85
C ALA A 136 -11.44 -5.60 -1.31
N ILE A 137 -10.96 -6.54 -2.11
CA ILE A 137 -11.75 -7.70 -2.56
C ILE A 137 -11.30 -8.89 -1.72
N ILE A 138 -12.18 -9.32 -0.82
CA ILE A 138 -11.90 -10.39 0.13
C ILE A 138 -12.48 -11.69 -0.40
N VAL A 139 -11.61 -12.67 -0.60
CA VAL A 139 -11.96 -13.97 -1.19
C VAL A 139 -11.68 -15.05 -0.14
N PRO A 140 -12.72 -15.62 0.51
CA PRO A 140 -12.53 -16.77 1.38
C PRO A 140 -12.15 -17.97 0.51
N PHE A 141 -11.08 -18.66 0.90
CA PHE A 141 -10.46 -19.69 0.08
C PHE A 141 -10.15 -20.94 0.91
N ARG A 142 -10.29 -22.10 0.26
CA ARG A 142 -9.80 -23.40 0.73
C ARG A 142 -9.82 -24.38 -0.44
N ASP A 143 -8.66 -24.93 -0.80
CA ASP A 143 -8.50 -26.02 -1.76
C ASP A 143 -9.26 -25.82 -3.10
N ARG A 144 -9.13 -24.63 -3.71
CA ARG A 144 -9.82 -24.26 -4.95
C ARG A 144 -8.90 -23.57 -5.96
N GLU A 145 -7.65 -24.01 -6.06
CA GLU A 145 -6.60 -23.34 -6.83
C GLU A 145 -6.99 -23.10 -8.30
N ILE A 146 -7.63 -24.09 -8.94
CA ILE A 146 -8.11 -23.96 -10.32
C ILE A 146 -9.14 -22.83 -10.46
N HIS A 147 -10.11 -22.75 -9.53
CA HIS A 147 -11.09 -21.67 -9.53
C HIS A 147 -10.42 -20.32 -9.29
N LEU A 148 -9.41 -20.26 -8.41
CA LEU A 148 -8.67 -19.02 -8.15
C LEU A 148 -7.93 -18.52 -9.39
N LYS A 149 -7.29 -19.41 -10.15
CA LYS A 149 -6.62 -19.05 -11.41
C LYS A 149 -7.61 -18.46 -12.43
N ILE A 150 -8.76 -19.12 -12.60
CA ILE A 150 -9.84 -18.64 -13.47
C ILE A 150 -10.37 -17.29 -12.97
N PHE A 151 -10.60 -17.17 -11.66
CA PHE A 151 -11.08 -15.96 -11.01
C PHE A 151 -10.17 -14.77 -11.27
N LEU A 152 -8.86 -14.91 -11.02
CA LEU A 152 -7.87 -13.85 -11.24
C LEU A 152 -7.78 -13.48 -12.73
N ASN A 153 -7.76 -14.49 -13.62
CA ASN A 153 -7.71 -14.29 -15.07
C ASN A 153 -8.86 -13.40 -15.58
N ASN A 154 -10.06 -13.56 -15.03
CA ASN A 154 -11.23 -12.79 -15.42
C ASN A 154 -11.35 -11.46 -14.68
N LEU A 155 -11.06 -11.45 -13.37
CA LEU A 155 -11.39 -10.31 -12.53
C LEU A 155 -10.40 -9.15 -12.71
N HIS A 156 -9.08 -9.41 -12.84
CA HIS A 156 -8.11 -8.33 -13.00
C HIS A 156 -8.44 -7.40 -14.20
N PRO A 157 -8.71 -7.91 -15.42
CA PRO A 157 -9.11 -7.06 -16.54
C PRO A 157 -10.36 -6.22 -16.26
N ILE A 158 -11.36 -6.78 -15.58
CA ILE A 158 -12.62 -6.09 -15.30
C ILE A 158 -12.39 -4.91 -14.35
N LEU A 159 -11.70 -5.16 -13.23
CA LEU A 159 -11.44 -4.13 -12.23
C LEU A 159 -10.55 -3.01 -12.77
N GLN A 160 -9.57 -3.35 -13.62
CA GLN A 160 -8.72 -2.36 -14.29
C GLN A 160 -9.55 -1.46 -15.24
N ARG A 161 -10.48 -2.04 -16.02
CA ARG A 161 -11.41 -1.26 -16.87
C ARG A 161 -12.37 -0.39 -16.07
N GLN A 162 -12.75 -0.82 -14.87
CA GLN A 162 -13.56 -0.04 -13.94
C GLN A 162 -12.79 1.12 -13.26
N GLN A 163 -11.48 1.25 -13.52
CA GLN A 163 -10.63 2.34 -13.00
C GLN A 163 -10.68 2.49 -11.46
N ILE A 164 -10.83 1.37 -10.75
CA ILE A 164 -10.78 1.33 -9.29
C ILE A 164 -9.34 1.10 -8.80
N GLU A 165 -8.99 1.67 -7.65
CA GLU A 165 -7.78 1.26 -6.93
C GLU A 165 -8.15 0.07 -6.05
N TYR A 166 -7.52 -1.08 -6.26
CA TYR A 166 -7.94 -2.31 -5.58
C TYR A 166 -6.78 -3.20 -5.14
N GLY A 167 -7.08 -4.10 -4.19
CA GLY A 167 -6.27 -5.26 -3.87
C GLY A 167 -7.15 -6.49 -3.66
N ILE A 168 -6.65 -7.65 -4.09
CA ILE A 168 -7.33 -8.94 -3.91
C ILE A 168 -6.66 -9.67 -2.74
N TYR A 169 -7.46 -10.01 -1.74
CA TYR A 169 -7.04 -10.70 -0.53
C TYR A 169 -7.65 -12.08 -0.49
N VAL A 170 -6.84 -13.08 -0.82
CA VAL A 170 -7.20 -14.49 -0.72
C VAL A 170 -6.93 -14.94 0.71
N VAL A 171 -7.99 -15.22 1.46
CA VAL A 171 -7.90 -15.64 2.87
C VAL A 171 -8.04 -17.15 2.93
N ASP A 172 -6.90 -17.82 3.02
CA ASP A 172 -6.81 -19.28 3.08
C ASP A 172 -7.00 -19.79 4.51
N LEU A 173 -7.61 -20.98 4.64
CA LEU A 173 -7.83 -21.67 5.89
C LEU A 173 -7.22 -23.07 5.83
N ASP A 174 -6.45 -23.44 6.87
CA ASP A 174 -5.86 -24.77 7.02
C ASP A 174 -6.93 -25.87 6.85
N LEU A 175 -6.59 -26.89 6.06
CA LEU A 175 -7.44 -28.04 5.73
C LEU A 175 -7.95 -28.79 6.97
N LYS A 176 -7.23 -28.71 8.10
CA LYS A 176 -7.60 -29.39 9.36
C LYS A 176 -8.74 -28.73 10.11
N VAL A 177 -9.10 -27.48 9.77
CA VAL A 177 -10.13 -26.71 10.47
C VAL A 177 -11.44 -26.74 9.67
N GLN A 178 -12.57 -26.76 10.39
CA GLN A 178 -13.87 -26.63 9.75
C GLN A 178 -13.98 -25.28 9.03
N PHE A 179 -14.44 -25.31 7.78
CA PHE A 179 -14.56 -24.09 6.98
C PHE A 179 -15.60 -23.15 7.56
N ASN A 180 -15.14 -21.96 7.97
CA ASN A 180 -15.98 -20.88 8.43
C ASN A 180 -15.83 -19.68 7.50
N ARG A 181 -16.73 -19.56 6.53
CA ARG A 181 -16.71 -18.46 5.55
C ARG A 181 -16.76 -17.10 6.22
N ALA A 182 -17.65 -16.90 7.20
CA ALA A 182 -17.84 -15.61 7.87
C ALA A 182 -16.58 -15.17 8.63
N LEU A 183 -15.89 -16.12 9.29
CA LEU A 183 -14.62 -15.86 9.94
C LEU A 183 -13.56 -15.35 8.96
N LEU A 184 -13.41 -16.01 7.80
CA LEU A 184 -12.42 -15.63 6.78
C LEU A 184 -12.70 -14.24 6.21
N LEU A 185 -13.97 -13.89 6.00
CA LEU A 185 -14.35 -12.54 5.56
C LEU A 185 -13.93 -11.48 6.59
N ASN A 186 -14.20 -11.73 7.88
CA ASN A 186 -13.83 -10.80 8.96
C ASN A 186 -12.30 -10.66 9.07
N VAL A 187 -11.56 -11.76 9.02
CA VAL A 187 -10.09 -11.75 9.01
C VAL A 187 -9.56 -10.95 7.82
N GLY A 188 -10.10 -11.17 6.62
CA GLY A 188 -9.68 -10.44 5.43
C GLY A 188 -9.89 -8.92 5.53
N VAL A 189 -10.98 -8.46 6.13
CA VAL A 189 -11.20 -7.03 6.40
C VAL A 189 -10.12 -6.48 7.35
N LEU A 190 -9.85 -7.17 8.45
CA LEU A 190 -8.87 -6.73 9.43
C LEU A 190 -7.45 -6.68 8.85
N GLU A 191 -7.04 -7.70 8.11
CA GLU A 191 -5.69 -7.75 7.53
C GLU A 191 -5.52 -6.77 6.37
N SER A 192 -6.53 -6.61 5.50
CA SER A 192 -6.45 -5.65 4.39
C SER A 192 -6.31 -4.20 4.88
N LEU A 193 -6.99 -3.83 5.97
CA LEU A 193 -6.88 -2.51 6.59
C LEU A 193 -5.50 -2.22 7.19
N ARG A 194 -4.72 -3.25 7.57
CA ARG A 194 -3.33 -3.07 8.02
C ARG A 194 -2.37 -2.77 6.87
N LEU A 195 -2.73 -3.18 5.66
CA LEU A 195 -1.89 -3.09 4.48
C LEU A 195 -2.19 -1.85 3.63
N HIS A 196 -3.43 -1.36 3.63
CA HIS A 196 -3.84 -0.20 2.85
C HIS A 196 -5.12 0.47 3.39
N ASP A 197 -5.31 1.75 3.09
CA ASP A 197 -6.44 2.57 3.57
C ASP A 197 -7.71 2.39 2.72
N TYR A 198 -8.25 1.18 2.69
CA TYR A 198 -9.48 0.87 1.95
C TYR A 198 -10.71 1.57 2.53
N GLN A 199 -11.60 2.01 1.63
CA GLN A 199 -12.89 2.63 1.99
C GLN A 199 -14.08 1.71 1.67
N CYS A 200 -13.84 0.62 0.93
CA CYS A 200 -14.87 -0.27 0.43
C CYS A 200 -14.37 -1.71 0.47
N PHE A 201 -15.26 -2.62 0.87
CA PHE A 201 -14.98 -4.05 0.98
C PHE A 201 -15.99 -4.83 0.14
N ILE A 202 -15.47 -5.72 -0.70
CA ILE A 202 -16.28 -6.61 -1.52
C ILE A 202 -15.98 -8.04 -1.10
N PHE A 203 -16.98 -8.73 -0.62
CA PHE A 203 -16.90 -10.15 -0.28
C PHE A 203 -17.25 -10.96 -1.51
N HIS A 204 -16.32 -11.80 -1.96
CA HIS A 204 -16.45 -12.47 -3.24
C HIS A 204 -16.14 -13.95 -3.14
N ASP A 205 -17.06 -14.80 -3.60
CA ASP A 205 -16.77 -16.23 -3.72
C ASP A 205 -15.86 -16.50 -4.92
N VAL A 206 -14.88 -17.38 -4.76
CA VAL A 206 -13.86 -17.65 -5.78
C VAL A 206 -14.44 -18.27 -7.07
N ASP A 207 -15.64 -18.87 -7.01
CA ASP A 207 -16.28 -19.56 -8.14
C ASP A 207 -17.41 -18.76 -8.81
N LEU A 208 -17.59 -17.49 -8.42
CA LEU A 208 -18.49 -16.56 -9.13
C LEU A 208 -17.66 -15.71 -10.09
N LEU A 209 -18.15 -15.55 -11.32
CA LEU A 209 -17.54 -14.68 -12.33
C LEU A 209 -18.61 -13.70 -12.84
N PRO A 210 -18.31 -12.40 -12.92
CA PRO A 210 -19.22 -11.43 -13.50
C PRO A 210 -19.33 -11.62 -15.03
N GLU A 211 -20.56 -11.63 -15.54
CA GLU A 211 -20.86 -11.66 -16.98
C GLU A 211 -21.11 -10.26 -17.56
N ASN A 212 -21.00 -9.22 -16.72
CA ASN A 212 -21.20 -7.84 -17.16
C ASN A 212 -20.30 -6.88 -16.35
N ASP A 213 -19.43 -6.12 -17.03
CA ASP A 213 -18.52 -5.18 -16.37
C ASP A 213 -19.17 -3.84 -15.99
N ASN A 214 -20.44 -3.62 -16.34
CA ASN A 214 -21.27 -2.56 -15.76
C ASN A 214 -21.68 -2.86 -14.31
N ASN A 215 -21.49 -4.09 -13.81
CA ASN A 215 -21.59 -4.38 -12.38
C ASN A 215 -20.34 -3.85 -11.68
N LEU A 216 -20.37 -2.56 -11.30
CA LEU A 216 -19.22 -1.87 -10.73
C LEU A 216 -18.86 -2.43 -9.35
N TYR A 217 -17.60 -2.85 -9.20
CA TYR A 217 -17.00 -3.28 -7.93
C TYR A 217 -16.66 -2.06 -7.06
N THR A 218 -17.71 -1.35 -6.66
CA THR A 218 -17.67 -0.14 -5.84
C THR A 218 -18.79 -0.20 -4.80
N CYS A 219 -18.59 0.46 -3.67
CA CYS A 219 -19.59 0.52 -2.61
C CYS A 219 -20.50 1.75 -2.80
N PRO A 220 -21.83 1.57 -2.88
CA PRO A 220 -22.78 2.68 -2.74
C PRO A 220 -23.01 3.00 -1.25
N ASP A 221 -23.93 3.92 -0.96
CA ASP A 221 -24.25 4.35 0.41
C ASP A 221 -24.84 3.24 1.29
N ASN A 222 -25.51 2.26 0.67
CA ASN A 222 -26.12 1.12 1.35
C ASN A 222 -25.41 -0.19 0.97
N PRO A 223 -25.49 -1.26 1.80
CA PRO A 223 -24.99 -2.57 1.41
C PRO A 223 -25.56 -3.04 0.07
N ARG A 224 -24.68 -3.51 -0.83
CA ARG A 224 -25.07 -3.97 -2.17
C ARG A 224 -24.86 -5.47 -2.29
N HIS A 225 -25.93 -6.18 -2.67
CA HIS A 225 -25.82 -7.55 -3.16
C HIS A 225 -25.46 -7.52 -4.66
N MET A 226 -24.29 -8.04 -5.03
CA MET A 226 -23.76 -7.93 -6.40
C MET A 226 -24.10 -9.14 -7.29
N SER A 227 -24.23 -10.34 -6.72
CA SER A 227 -24.54 -11.59 -7.41
C SER A 227 -26.05 -11.85 -7.44
N VAL A 228 -26.82 -10.91 -7.98
CA VAL A 228 -28.29 -10.96 -7.95
C VAL A 228 -28.86 -12.07 -8.85
N ALA A 229 -28.23 -12.30 -10.01
CA ALA A 229 -28.66 -13.30 -10.98
C ALA A 229 -27.49 -14.23 -11.32
N VAL A 230 -27.59 -15.49 -10.92
CA VAL A 230 -26.52 -16.50 -11.09
C VAL A 230 -26.98 -17.59 -12.05
N ASN A 231 -26.11 -18.03 -12.94
CA ASN A 231 -26.40 -19.08 -13.93
C ASN A 231 -26.89 -20.41 -13.30
N ARG A 232 -26.33 -20.81 -12.15
CA ARG A 232 -26.75 -22.00 -11.38
C ARG A 232 -28.20 -21.89 -10.89
N LEU A 233 -28.70 -20.67 -10.68
CA LEU A 233 -30.09 -20.38 -10.35
C LEU A 233 -30.94 -20.02 -11.59
N LYS A 234 -30.39 -20.21 -12.80
CA LYS A 234 -31.02 -19.86 -14.07
C LYS A 234 -31.42 -18.38 -14.15
N TYR A 235 -30.64 -17.51 -13.49
CA TYR A 235 -30.89 -16.07 -13.40
C TYR A 235 -32.27 -15.72 -12.80
N LYS A 236 -32.76 -16.58 -11.89
CA LYS A 236 -33.99 -16.40 -11.12
C LYS A 236 -33.71 -16.13 -9.66
#